data_AF-A0A6I7DEM2-F1
#
_entry.id   AF-A0A6I7DEM2-F1
#
_cell.length_a   1.000
_cell.length_b   1.000
_cell.length_c   1.000
_cell.angle_alpha   90.00
_cell.angle_beta   90.00
_cell.angle_gamma   90.00
#
_symmetry.space_group_name_H-M   'P 1'
#
loop_
_entity.id
_entity.type
_entity.pdbx_description
1 polymer ?
#
loop_
_entity_poly.entity_id
_entity_poly.type
_entity_poly.pdbx_seq_one_letter_code
_entity_poly.pdbx_strand_id
1 'polypeptide(L)'
;MKKREELDKSKYFIGDFTHFDGNSQTFQLVTQLQIINDRFGLNLTYATLAALIKYPRPSYCNKEKNVWSKHGFFYSEADIVKEVWKETGLSENIRHPLTYIMEACDDIAYTILDAEDTIKKGLASINDLFYILEKFERDYHPEFKRRDEVSLIHSLVFTCKEKHKEYSDYDDKLTPYEVNDISMQMFRVEAMRCMINEVSSTFVKYHNDILNGKFHLKHKDIVSLSKVNLLSEALREFDFIFGYKNKEVLKLELEGYHYINNLMDMLWVGIYGNGNKENPQYSKTFFGDYAYKRLSENYRRVFENKDNNLPILYKEFQLLADAISGMTDSYLISLHNELKPLYDEQFEKKTALVIY
;
A
#
# COMPACT_ATOMS: atom_id res chain seq x y z
N MET A 1 -29.79 6.30 25.85
CA MET A 1 -29.34 5.16 25.02
C MET A 1 -28.96 5.59 23.62
N LYS A 2 -29.85 6.13 22.79
CA LYS A 2 -29.53 6.62 21.42
C LYS A 2 -28.30 7.53 21.29
N LYS A 3 -28.18 8.59 22.12
CA LYS A 3 -27.00 9.47 22.15
C LYS A 3 -25.67 8.75 22.48
N ARG A 4 -25.73 7.67 23.27
CA ARG A 4 -24.54 6.89 23.67
C ARG A 4 -24.13 5.90 22.57
N GLU A 5 -25.09 5.35 21.83
CA GLU A 5 -24.87 4.54 20.61
C GLU A 5 -24.38 5.40 19.43
N GLU A 6 -24.88 6.64 19.27
CA GLU A 6 -24.40 7.59 18.26
C GLU A 6 -22.96 8.05 18.52
N LEU A 7 -22.60 8.31 19.79
CA LEU A 7 -21.23 8.64 20.21
C LEU A 7 -20.24 7.46 20.08
N ASP A 8 -20.74 6.22 20.09
CA ASP A 8 -19.91 5.02 19.85
C ASP A 8 -19.67 4.83 18.34
N LYS A 9 -20.69 5.06 17.51
CA LYS A 9 -20.58 5.06 16.04
C LYS A 9 -19.64 6.16 15.53
N SER A 10 -19.63 7.34 16.13
CA SER A 10 -18.72 8.42 15.72
C SER A 10 -17.24 8.06 15.91
N LYS A 11 -16.90 7.22 16.90
CA LYS A 11 -15.52 6.74 17.08
C LYS A 11 -15.10 5.78 15.98
N TYR A 12 -16.01 4.92 15.52
CA TYR A 12 -15.77 4.01 14.40
C TYR A 12 -15.54 4.77 13.10
N PHE A 13 -16.31 5.84 12.87
CA PHE A 13 -16.19 6.71 11.69
C PHE A 13 -14.84 7.42 11.61
N ILE A 14 -14.33 7.93 12.73
CA ILE A 14 -13.02 8.59 12.78
C ILE A 14 -11.88 7.57 12.58
N GLY A 15 -12.12 6.31 12.93
CA GLY A 15 -11.16 5.21 12.75
C GLY A 15 -10.72 5.05 11.29
N ASP A 16 -11.65 5.16 10.35
CA ASP A 16 -11.39 5.03 8.90
C ASP A 16 -10.32 6.02 8.41
N PHE A 17 -10.34 7.25 8.93
CA PHE A 17 -9.46 8.33 8.46
C PHE A 17 -8.19 8.47 9.30
N THR A 18 -8.27 8.21 10.61
CA THR A 18 -7.10 8.24 11.51
C THR A 18 -6.18 7.03 11.38
N HIS A 19 -6.70 5.93 10.81
CA HIS A 19 -5.95 4.72 10.52
C HIS A 19 -6.00 4.38 9.04
N PHE A 20 -6.07 5.38 8.16
CA PHE A 20 -6.20 5.18 6.72
C PHE A 20 -5.21 4.13 6.18
N ASP A 21 -5.72 3.18 5.38
CA ASP A 21 -4.92 2.12 4.79
C ASP A 21 -5.29 1.94 3.31
N GLY A 22 -4.26 1.88 2.45
CA GLY A 22 -4.42 1.75 1.00
C GLY A 22 -5.17 0.49 0.55
N ASN A 23 -5.17 -0.59 1.34
CA ASN A 23 -5.95 -1.79 1.01
C ASN A 23 -7.45 -1.50 1.07
N SER A 24 -7.89 -0.72 2.05
CA SER A 24 -9.29 -0.32 2.19
C SER A 24 -9.68 0.70 1.14
N GLN A 25 -8.79 1.65 0.84
CA GLN A 25 -9.01 2.60 -0.25
C GLN A 25 -9.11 1.90 -1.61
N THR A 26 -8.31 0.86 -1.85
CA THR A 26 -8.40 0.07 -3.09
C THR A 26 -9.76 -0.60 -3.22
N PHE A 27 -10.29 -1.17 -2.15
CA PHE A 27 -11.62 -1.77 -2.15
C PHE A 27 -12.72 -0.73 -2.44
N GLN A 28 -12.64 0.45 -1.81
CA GLN A 28 -13.53 1.57 -2.11
C GLN A 28 -13.42 2.03 -3.57
N LEU A 29 -12.21 2.17 -4.10
CA LEU A 29 -11.96 2.64 -5.46
C LEU A 29 -12.67 1.77 -6.50
N VAL A 30 -12.55 0.44 -6.37
CA VAL A 30 -13.11 -0.52 -7.34
C VAL A 30 -14.61 -0.76 -7.15
N THR A 31 -15.17 -0.46 -5.98
CA THR A 31 -16.59 -0.69 -5.68
C THR A 31 -17.46 0.56 -5.72
N GLN A 32 -16.89 1.76 -5.54
CA GLN A 32 -17.64 3.03 -5.42
C GLN A 32 -17.17 4.14 -6.38
N LEU A 33 -15.86 4.37 -6.51
CA LEU A 33 -15.35 5.59 -7.17
C LEU A 33 -15.29 5.48 -8.70
N GLN A 34 -14.85 4.34 -9.22
CA GLN A 34 -14.82 4.05 -10.65
C GLN A 34 -16.16 3.51 -11.09
N ILE A 35 -16.85 4.13 -12.04
CA ILE A 35 -18.14 3.64 -12.55
C ILE A 35 -17.98 3.25 -14.01
N ILE A 36 -18.44 2.05 -14.36
CA ILE A 36 -18.56 1.63 -15.76
C ILE A 36 -20.01 1.84 -16.23
N ASN A 37 -20.95 1.05 -15.70
CA ASN A 37 -22.32 0.98 -16.24
C ASN A 37 -23.44 1.07 -15.18
N ASP A 38 -23.11 1.01 -13.90
CA ASP A 38 -24.06 0.94 -12.80
C ASP A 38 -23.51 1.59 -11.51
N ARG A 39 -24.14 1.32 -10.36
CA ARG A 39 -23.73 1.86 -9.06
C ARG A 39 -22.81 0.91 -8.27
N PHE A 40 -22.34 -0.17 -8.88
CA PHE A 40 -21.49 -1.21 -8.26
C PHE A 40 -20.02 -1.04 -8.62
N GLY A 41 -19.61 0.20 -8.91
CA GLY A 41 -18.23 0.53 -9.24
C GLY A 41 -17.79 -0.06 -10.58
N LEU A 42 -16.69 -0.82 -10.55
CA LEU A 42 -16.19 -1.62 -11.67
C LEU A 42 -17.00 -2.90 -11.91
N ASN A 43 -17.96 -3.22 -11.02
CA ASN A 43 -18.81 -4.41 -11.08
C ASN A 43 -17.99 -5.71 -11.27
N LEU A 44 -16.94 -5.85 -10.47
CA LEU A 44 -16.08 -7.03 -10.45
C LEU A 44 -16.82 -8.23 -9.82
N THR A 45 -16.43 -9.44 -10.19
CA THR A 45 -17.01 -10.65 -9.60
C THR A 45 -16.75 -10.72 -8.08
N TYR A 46 -17.67 -11.31 -7.33
CA TYR A 46 -17.49 -11.48 -5.88
C TYR A 46 -16.19 -12.23 -5.52
N ALA A 47 -15.77 -13.19 -6.34
CA ALA A 47 -14.50 -13.90 -6.14
C ALA A 47 -13.29 -12.96 -6.28
N THR A 48 -13.30 -12.06 -7.26
CA THR A 48 -12.27 -11.04 -7.44
C THR A 48 -12.25 -10.08 -6.25
N LEU A 49 -13.41 -9.57 -5.84
CA LEU A 49 -13.53 -8.68 -4.68
C LEU A 49 -13.05 -9.35 -3.39
N ALA A 50 -13.42 -10.62 -3.16
CA ALA A 50 -12.97 -11.38 -2.00
C ALA A 50 -11.45 -11.61 -2.01
N ALA A 51 -10.86 -11.91 -3.17
CA ALA A 51 -9.42 -12.09 -3.32
C ALA A 51 -8.62 -10.80 -3.05
N LEU A 52 -9.18 -9.64 -3.41
CA LEU A 52 -8.58 -8.32 -3.17
C LEU A 52 -8.53 -7.93 -1.68
N ILE A 53 -9.40 -8.49 -0.83
CA ILE A 53 -9.42 -8.17 0.60
C ILE A 53 -8.24 -8.87 1.30
N LYS A 54 -7.06 -8.21 1.28
CA LYS A 54 -5.83 -8.68 1.96
C LYS A 54 -6.03 -8.85 3.46
N TYR A 55 -6.84 -8.00 4.08
CA TYR A 55 -7.13 -8.04 5.51
C TYR A 55 -8.64 -8.07 5.74
N PRO A 56 -9.26 -9.25 5.94
CA PRO A 56 -10.71 -9.41 6.03
C PRO A 56 -11.29 -8.95 7.37
N ARG A 57 -10.97 -7.71 7.77
CA ARG A 57 -11.50 -7.04 8.97
C ARG A 57 -11.79 -5.58 8.65
N PRO A 58 -12.76 -4.96 9.35
CA PRO A 58 -13.03 -3.54 9.22
C PRO A 58 -11.92 -2.69 9.84
N SER A 59 -11.85 -1.44 9.41
CA SER A 59 -11.08 -0.35 10.04
C SER A 59 -11.47 -0.10 11.50
N TYR A 60 -12.76 -0.27 11.83
CA TYR A 60 -13.35 0.11 13.12
C TYR A 60 -13.42 -1.01 14.18
N CYS A 61 -12.69 -2.11 14.02
CA CYS A 61 -12.62 -3.16 15.06
C CYS A 61 -11.51 -2.92 16.10
N ASN A 62 -11.70 -3.45 17.31
CA ASN A 62 -10.70 -3.36 18.39
C ASN A 62 -9.43 -4.17 18.04
N LYS A 63 -8.26 -3.51 18.01
CA LYS A 63 -6.98 -4.12 17.61
C LYS A 63 -6.55 -5.29 18.52
N GLU A 64 -6.91 -5.29 19.80
CA GLU A 64 -6.46 -6.30 20.77
C GLU A 64 -7.05 -7.70 20.55
N LYS A 65 -8.08 -7.84 19.72
CA LYS A 65 -8.81 -9.10 19.50
C LYS A 65 -8.68 -9.66 18.08
N ASN A 66 -7.87 -9.05 17.22
CA ASN A 66 -7.86 -9.36 15.79
C ASN A 66 -6.55 -9.98 15.32
N VAL A 67 -6.68 -10.91 14.38
CA VAL A 67 -5.52 -11.64 13.82
C VAL A 67 -4.72 -10.76 12.86
N TRP A 68 -5.36 -9.77 12.24
CA TRP A 68 -4.75 -8.88 11.25
C TRP A 68 -4.41 -7.51 11.85
N SER A 69 -3.18 -7.04 11.59
CA SER A 69 -2.68 -5.73 12.06
C SER A 69 -3.26 -4.54 11.27
N LYS A 70 -3.63 -4.77 10.01
CA LYS A 70 -4.25 -3.81 9.08
C LYS A 70 -5.71 -4.16 8.79
N HIS A 71 -6.41 -3.32 8.04
CA HIS A 71 -7.80 -3.54 7.62
C HIS A 71 -7.97 -3.45 6.10
N GLY A 72 -9.02 -4.10 5.60
CA GLY A 72 -9.24 -4.28 4.15
C GLY A 72 -10.46 -3.55 3.61
N PHE A 73 -11.28 -2.93 4.46
CA PHE A 73 -12.40 -2.10 4.04
C PHE A 73 -12.78 -1.07 5.11
N PHE A 74 -13.35 0.05 4.66
CA PHE A 74 -13.88 1.11 5.53
C PHE A 74 -15.31 0.81 5.97
N TYR A 75 -15.85 1.66 6.85
CA TYR A 75 -17.25 1.59 7.27
C TYR A 75 -18.22 1.72 6.09
N SER A 76 -17.93 2.60 5.12
CA SER A 76 -18.78 2.80 3.94
C SER A 76 -18.96 1.55 3.09
N GLU A 77 -17.97 0.66 3.02
CA GLU A 77 -18.04 -0.57 2.22
C GLU A 77 -18.51 -1.79 3.01
N ALA A 78 -18.88 -1.65 4.28
CA ALA A 78 -19.21 -2.77 5.16
C ALA A 78 -20.35 -3.65 4.62
N ASP A 79 -21.37 -3.06 4.00
CA ASP A 79 -22.50 -3.82 3.46
C ASP A 79 -22.13 -4.56 2.16
N ILE A 80 -21.27 -3.98 1.32
CA ILE A 80 -20.72 -4.63 0.12
C ILE A 80 -19.88 -5.84 0.53
N VAL A 81 -19.05 -5.69 1.56
CA VAL A 81 -18.22 -6.80 2.05
C VAL A 81 -19.07 -7.93 2.63
N LYS A 82 -20.16 -7.62 3.36
CA LYS A 82 -21.10 -8.66 3.83
C LYS A 82 -21.72 -9.43 2.68
N GLU A 83 -22.07 -8.75 1.59
CA GLU A 83 -22.59 -9.39 0.38
C GLU A 83 -21.52 -10.28 -0.28
N VAL A 84 -20.30 -9.77 -0.47
CA VAL A 84 -19.16 -10.54 -0.98
C VAL A 84 -18.94 -11.80 -0.14
N TRP A 85 -18.90 -11.67 1.18
CA TRP A 85 -18.72 -12.81 2.09
C TRP A 85 -19.85 -13.83 1.99
N LYS A 86 -21.10 -13.37 1.94
CA LYS A 86 -22.26 -14.24 1.76
C LYS A 86 -22.17 -15.05 0.46
N GLU A 87 -21.88 -14.40 -0.66
CA GLU A 87 -21.85 -15.06 -1.98
C GLU A 87 -20.60 -15.91 -2.20
N THR A 88 -19.54 -15.72 -1.40
CA THR A 88 -18.30 -16.53 -1.46
C THR A 88 -18.18 -17.58 -0.34
N GLY A 89 -19.11 -17.59 0.61
CA GLY A 89 -19.04 -18.46 1.80
C GLY A 89 -17.92 -18.09 2.79
N LEU A 90 -17.45 -16.84 2.74
CA LEU A 90 -16.42 -16.31 3.63
C LEU A 90 -17.04 -15.55 4.81
N SER A 91 -16.17 -15.08 5.71
CA SER A 91 -16.57 -14.27 6.86
C SER A 91 -15.40 -13.40 7.32
N GLU A 92 -15.66 -12.54 8.32
CA GLU A 92 -14.62 -11.77 8.98
C GLU A 92 -13.45 -12.66 9.44
N ASN A 93 -12.24 -12.13 9.31
CA ASN A 93 -10.95 -12.75 9.55
C ASN A 93 -10.56 -13.90 8.61
N ILE A 94 -11.46 -14.39 7.75
CA ILE A 94 -11.17 -15.47 6.80
C ILE A 94 -10.82 -14.89 5.43
N ARG A 95 -9.57 -15.11 5.00
CA ARG A 95 -9.12 -14.72 3.65
C ARG A 95 -9.68 -15.64 2.59
N HIS A 96 -9.92 -15.09 1.40
CA HIS A 96 -10.09 -15.90 0.21
C HIS A 96 -8.78 -16.63 -0.12
N PRO A 97 -8.79 -17.90 -0.58
CA PRO A 97 -7.56 -18.65 -0.87
C PRO A 97 -6.59 -17.95 -1.82
N LEU A 98 -7.11 -17.29 -2.86
CA LEU A 98 -6.31 -16.55 -3.84
C LEU A 98 -5.64 -15.29 -3.26
N THR A 99 -6.12 -14.76 -2.14
CA THR A 99 -5.47 -13.64 -1.45
C THR A 99 -4.05 -14.01 -1.01
N TYR A 100 -3.82 -15.27 -0.62
CA TYR A 100 -2.48 -15.71 -0.23
C TYR A 100 -1.52 -15.81 -1.43
N ILE A 101 -2.02 -16.15 -2.62
CA ILE A 101 -1.23 -16.13 -3.85
C ILE A 101 -0.90 -14.68 -4.21
N MET A 102 -1.91 -13.80 -4.20
CA MET A 102 -1.74 -12.36 -4.45
C MET A 102 -0.70 -11.74 -3.50
N GLU A 103 -0.80 -12.00 -2.20
CA GLU A 103 0.17 -11.52 -1.19
C GLU A 103 1.57 -12.08 -1.43
N ALA A 104 1.71 -13.34 -1.83
CA ALA A 104 3.03 -13.89 -2.12
C ALA A 104 3.64 -13.30 -3.41
N CYS A 105 2.82 -13.01 -4.44
CA CYS A 105 3.29 -12.29 -5.63
C CYS A 105 3.77 -10.88 -5.28
N ASP A 106 3.03 -10.18 -4.42
CA ASP A 106 3.35 -8.86 -3.87
C ASP A 106 4.72 -8.89 -3.17
N ASP A 107 4.90 -9.83 -2.23
CA ASP A 107 6.15 -10.00 -1.48
C ASP A 107 7.36 -10.31 -2.37
N ILE A 108 7.19 -11.20 -3.37
CA ILE A 108 8.27 -11.55 -4.31
C ILE A 108 8.66 -10.34 -5.16
N ALA A 109 7.67 -9.63 -5.70
CA ALA A 109 7.90 -8.48 -6.56
C ALA A 109 8.64 -7.37 -5.80
N TYR A 110 8.11 -6.93 -4.65
CA TYR A 110 8.72 -5.85 -3.88
C TYR A 110 10.13 -6.19 -3.42
N THR A 111 10.35 -7.41 -2.92
CA THR A 111 11.65 -7.77 -2.34
C THR A 111 12.77 -7.89 -3.37
N ILE A 112 12.47 -8.20 -4.64
CA ILE A 112 13.49 -8.32 -5.69
C ILE A 112 13.62 -7.02 -6.49
N LEU A 113 12.50 -6.36 -6.81
CA LEU A 113 12.51 -5.15 -7.63
C LEU A 113 13.10 -3.96 -6.86
N ASP A 114 12.88 -3.85 -5.55
CA ASP A 114 13.51 -2.80 -4.74
C ASP A 114 15.04 -2.96 -4.73
N ALA A 115 15.54 -4.20 -4.64
CA ALA A 115 16.97 -4.48 -4.74
C ALA A 115 17.54 -4.15 -6.13
N GLU A 116 16.79 -4.44 -7.20
CA GLU A 116 17.17 -4.06 -8.57
C GLU A 116 17.25 -2.53 -8.71
N ASP A 117 16.24 -1.82 -8.22
CA ASP A 117 16.16 -0.37 -8.29
C ASP A 117 17.27 0.30 -7.46
N THR A 118 17.57 -0.23 -6.28
CA THR A 118 18.67 0.24 -5.42
C THR A 118 20.00 0.16 -6.18
N ILE A 119 20.24 -0.93 -6.90
CA ILE A 119 21.46 -1.12 -7.71
C ILE A 119 21.46 -0.23 -8.95
N LYS A 120 20.33 -0.14 -9.69
CA LYS A 120 20.22 0.69 -10.90
C LYS A 120 20.37 2.19 -10.62
N LYS A 121 19.90 2.65 -9.46
CA LYS A 121 20.09 4.03 -8.97
C LYS A 121 21.52 4.31 -8.50
N GLY A 122 22.41 3.31 -8.54
CA GLY A 122 23.80 3.43 -8.13
C GLY A 122 23.99 3.56 -6.61
N LEU A 123 23.00 3.15 -5.81
CA LEU A 123 23.07 3.23 -4.35
C LEU A 123 23.87 2.06 -3.76
N ALA A 124 23.97 0.96 -4.51
CA ALA A 124 24.75 -0.23 -4.19
C ALA A 124 25.14 -0.97 -5.49
N SER A 125 26.02 -1.96 -5.35
CA SER A 125 26.41 -2.87 -6.43
C SER A 125 25.86 -4.29 -6.19
N ILE A 126 25.92 -5.12 -7.22
CA ILE A 126 25.60 -6.54 -7.11
C ILE A 126 26.52 -7.26 -6.11
N ASN A 127 27.75 -6.78 -5.95
CA ASN A 127 28.69 -7.34 -4.97
C ASN A 127 28.27 -7.01 -3.53
N ASP A 128 27.70 -5.83 -3.29
CA ASP A 128 27.13 -5.48 -1.98
C ASP A 128 25.94 -6.40 -1.65
N LEU A 129 25.09 -6.69 -2.64
CA LEU A 129 24.00 -7.65 -2.48
C LEU A 129 24.53 -9.05 -2.16
N PHE A 130 25.50 -9.56 -2.93
CA PHE A 130 26.11 -10.85 -2.64
C PHE A 130 26.74 -10.90 -1.25
N TYR A 131 27.39 -9.82 -0.81
CA TYR A 131 27.96 -9.75 0.53
C TYR A 131 26.89 -9.91 1.62
N ILE A 132 25.72 -9.25 1.48
CA ILE A 132 24.61 -9.40 2.42
C ILE A 132 24.04 -10.82 2.40
N LEU A 133 23.82 -11.41 1.22
CA LEU A 133 23.33 -12.78 1.10
C LEU A 133 24.28 -13.79 1.75
N GLU A 134 25.58 -13.68 1.48
CA GLU A 134 26.61 -14.55 2.07
C GLU A 134 26.76 -14.31 3.58
N LYS A 135 26.51 -13.09 4.07
CA LYS A 135 26.44 -12.82 5.50
C LYS A 135 25.29 -13.59 6.14
N PHE A 136 24.10 -13.55 5.57
CA PHE A 136 22.96 -14.34 6.06
C PHE A 136 23.24 -15.84 6.00
N GLU A 137 23.91 -16.32 4.95
CA GLU A 137 24.36 -17.71 4.88
C GLU A 137 25.25 -18.07 6.09
N ARG A 138 26.30 -17.27 6.37
CA ARG A 138 27.22 -17.53 7.50
C ARG A 138 26.55 -17.43 8.86
N ASP A 139 25.73 -16.39 9.07
CA ASP A 139 25.11 -16.09 10.36
C ASP A 139 24.10 -17.18 10.76
N TYR A 140 23.37 -17.74 9.78
CA TYR A 140 22.35 -18.76 10.01
C TYR A 140 22.79 -20.20 9.69
N HIS A 141 23.98 -20.42 9.12
CA HIS A 141 24.54 -21.76 8.89
C HIS A 141 24.54 -22.66 10.14
N PRO A 142 24.83 -22.17 11.37
CA PRO A 142 24.77 -23.00 12.58
C PRO A 142 23.35 -23.43 12.97
N GLU A 143 22.30 -22.78 12.45
CA GLU A 143 20.92 -23.05 12.83
C GLU A 143 20.32 -24.21 12.03
N PHE A 144 20.26 -25.40 12.66
CA PHE A 144 19.72 -26.60 12.01
C PHE A 144 18.31 -26.42 11.40
N LYS A 145 17.46 -25.58 12.02
CA LYS A 145 16.08 -25.34 11.55
C LYS A 145 16.02 -24.59 10.21
N ARG A 146 17.04 -23.79 9.88
CA ARG A 146 17.08 -22.95 8.66
C ARG A 146 18.01 -23.50 7.59
N ARG A 147 18.52 -24.73 7.75
CA ARG A 147 19.50 -25.35 6.84
C ARG A 147 19.06 -25.32 5.38
N ASP A 148 17.79 -25.61 5.10
CA ASP A 148 17.24 -25.60 3.74
C ASP A 148 17.23 -24.18 3.15
N GLU A 149 16.93 -23.17 3.96
CA GLU A 149 16.93 -21.75 3.54
C GLU A 149 18.37 -21.28 3.24
N VAL A 150 19.33 -21.66 4.09
CA VAL A 150 20.77 -21.39 3.89
C VAL A 150 21.28 -22.06 2.60
N SER A 151 20.94 -23.33 2.39
CA SER A 151 21.32 -24.07 1.17
C SER A 151 20.73 -23.45 -0.10
N LEU A 152 19.55 -22.85 -0.01
CA LEU A 152 18.91 -22.15 -1.12
C LEU A 152 19.67 -20.87 -1.48
N ILE A 153 20.01 -20.04 -0.48
CA ILE A 153 20.84 -18.84 -0.69
C ILE A 153 22.18 -19.21 -1.29
N HIS A 154 22.88 -20.20 -0.72
CA HIS A 154 24.17 -20.65 -1.21
C HIS A 154 24.12 -21.02 -2.71
N SER A 155 23.13 -21.83 -3.07
CA SER A 155 22.95 -22.31 -4.45
C SER A 155 22.63 -21.16 -5.43
N LEU A 156 21.81 -20.20 -4.99
CA LEU A 156 21.47 -19.01 -5.76
C LEU A 156 22.71 -18.11 -5.98
N VAL A 157 23.41 -17.76 -4.90
CA VAL A 157 24.61 -16.91 -4.95
C VAL A 157 25.69 -17.56 -5.81
N PHE A 158 25.95 -18.86 -5.62
CA PHE A 158 26.92 -19.60 -6.43
C PHE A 158 26.57 -19.52 -7.93
N THR A 159 25.31 -19.84 -8.29
CA THR A 159 24.85 -19.80 -9.69
C THR A 159 25.01 -18.40 -10.28
N CYS A 160 24.62 -17.35 -9.54
CA CYS A 160 24.71 -15.98 -10.00
C CYS A 160 26.16 -15.48 -10.12
N LYS A 161 27.06 -15.88 -9.21
CA LYS A 161 28.48 -15.51 -9.28
C LYS A 161 29.23 -16.20 -10.41
N GLU A 162 28.96 -17.48 -10.66
CA GLU A 162 29.58 -18.18 -11.79
C GLU A 162 29.16 -17.55 -13.13
N LYS A 163 27.86 -17.25 -13.26
CA LYS A 163 27.33 -16.50 -14.40
C LYS A 163 27.94 -15.10 -14.51
N HIS A 164 28.06 -14.36 -13.40
CA HIS A 164 28.70 -13.05 -13.39
C HIS A 164 30.13 -13.09 -13.96
N LYS A 165 30.94 -14.08 -13.56
CA LYS A 165 32.30 -14.28 -14.09
C LYS A 165 32.30 -14.61 -15.58
N GLU A 166 31.42 -15.50 -16.02
CA GLU A 166 31.31 -15.88 -17.43
C GLU A 166 31.06 -14.66 -18.33
N TYR A 167 30.20 -13.73 -17.89
CA TYR A 167 29.89 -12.52 -18.65
C TYR A 167 30.90 -11.38 -18.46
N SER A 168 31.50 -11.22 -17.28
CA SER A 168 32.55 -10.21 -17.08
C SER A 168 33.75 -10.46 -17.99
N ASP A 169 34.01 -11.73 -18.30
CA ASP A 169 35.15 -12.16 -19.11
C ASP A 169 34.78 -12.28 -20.60
N TYR A 170 33.52 -12.04 -20.98
CA TYR A 170 33.01 -12.25 -22.34
C TYR A 170 33.36 -11.12 -23.31
N ASP A 171 33.24 -9.85 -22.87
CA ASP A 171 33.54 -8.68 -23.69
C ASP A 171 34.27 -7.61 -22.88
N ASP A 172 35.55 -7.43 -23.18
CA ASP A 172 36.44 -6.43 -22.55
C ASP A 172 35.95 -4.98 -22.73
N LYS A 173 34.93 -4.74 -23.56
CA LYS A 173 34.33 -3.41 -23.77
C LYS A 173 33.21 -3.07 -22.79
N LEU A 174 32.69 -4.05 -22.05
CA LEU A 174 31.62 -3.78 -21.09
C LEU A 174 32.14 -2.92 -19.95
N THR A 175 31.41 -1.85 -19.64
CA THR A 175 31.72 -1.02 -18.48
C THR A 175 31.33 -1.74 -17.18
N PRO A 176 31.95 -1.40 -16.04
CA PRO A 176 31.52 -1.94 -14.75
C PRO A 176 30.03 -1.72 -14.44
N TYR A 177 29.45 -0.63 -14.96
CA TYR A 177 28.02 -0.35 -14.82
C TYR A 177 27.17 -1.36 -15.60
N GLU A 178 27.52 -1.65 -16.85
CA GLU A 178 26.81 -2.65 -17.67
C GLU A 178 26.93 -4.05 -17.07
N VAL A 179 28.13 -4.45 -16.64
CA VAL A 179 28.33 -5.73 -15.96
C VAL A 179 27.45 -5.82 -14.71
N ASN A 180 27.37 -4.76 -13.92
CA ASN A 180 26.55 -4.70 -12.71
C ASN A 180 25.04 -4.81 -13.02
N ASP A 181 24.55 -4.09 -14.04
CA ASP A 181 23.15 -4.17 -14.47
C ASP A 181 22.78 -5.56 -15.00
N ILE A 182 23.60 -6.13 -15.90
CA ILE A 182 23.40 -7.49 -16.43
C ILE A 182 23.35 -8.49 -15.27
N SER A 183 24.31 -8.41 -14.34
CA SER A 183 24.38 -9.33 -13.20
C SER A 183 23.15 -9.22 -12.30
N MET A 184 22.63 -8.01 -12.09
CA MET A 184 21.41 -7.81 -11.33
C MET A 184 20.17 -8.36 -12.06
N GLN A 185 20.06 -8.18 -13.37
CA GLN A 185 18.98 -8.77 -14.17
C GLN A 185 19.01 -10.30 -14.11
N MET A 186 20.20 -10.91 -14.15
CA MET A 186 20.38 -12.35 -14.01
C MET A 186 20.00 -12.84 -12.62
N PHE A 187 20.46 -12.13 -11.57
CA PHE A 187 20.06 -12.42 -10.20
C PHE A 187 18.54 -12.37 -10.05
N ARG A 188 17.87 -11.34 -10.58
CA ARG A 188 16.40 -11.22 -10.55
C ARG A 188 15.73 -12.45 -11.14
N VAL A 189 16.15 -12.89 -12.33
CA VAL A 189 15.54 -14.05 -13.00
C VAL A 189 15.68 -15.31 -12.15
N GLU A 190 16.88 -15.56 -11.60
CA GLU A 190 17.13 -16.74 -10.77
C GLU A 190 16.42 -16.69 -9.42
N ALA A 191 16.42 -15.53 -8.76
CA ALA A 191 15.74 -15.31 -7.49
C ALA A 191 14.21 -15.46 -7.66
N MET A 192 13.61 -14.83 -8.68
CA MET A 192 12.17 -14.96 -8.96
C MET A 192 11.80 -16.41 -9.24
N ARG A 193 12.58 -17.12 -10.07
CA ARG A 193 12.36 -18.54 -10.35
C ARG A 193 12.36 -19.37 -9.07
N CYS A 194 13.34 -19.16 -8.21
CA CYS A 194 13.48 -19.86 -6.93
C CYS A 194 12.29 -19.57 -6.00
N MET A 195 11.96 -18.29 -5.81
CA MET A 195 10.87 -17.87 -4.93
C MET A 195 9.50 -18.36 -5.42
N ILE A 196 9.19 -18.24 -6.71
CA ILE A 196 7.91 -18.70 -7.26
C ILE A 196 7.74 -20.20 -7.06
N ASN A 197 8.78 -21.00 -7.34
CA ASN A 197 8.69 -22.46 -7.20
C ASN A 197 8.46 -22.89 -5.74
N GLU A 198 9.17 -22.26 -4.81
CA GLU A 198 9.10 -22.61 -3.39
C GLU A 198 7.81 -22.11 -2.73
N VAL A 199 7.36 -20.89 -3.05
CA VAL A 199 6.06 -20.36 -2.63
C VAL A 199 4.93 -21.21 -3.18
N SER A 200 4.98 -21.62 -4.46
CA SER A 200 3.95 -22.46 -5.07
C SER A 200 3.87 -23.84 -4.40
N SER A 201 5.03 -24.46 -4.15
CA SER A 201 5.13 -25.73 -3.44
C SER A 201 4.58 -25.62 -2.01
N THR A 202 4.87 -24.50 -1.34
CA THR A 202 4.38 -24.22 0.02
C THR A 202 2.86 -24.00 0.02
N PHE A 203 2.31 -23.26 -0.95
CA PHE A 203 0.86 -23.09 -1.09
C PHE A 203 0.15 -24.44 -1.25
N VAL A 204 0.64 -25.31 -2.13
CA VAL A 204 0.07 -26.65 -2.34
C VAL A 204 0.15 -27.50 -1.06
N LYS A 205 1.28 -27.45 -0.35
CA LYS A 205 1.47 -28.17 0.92
C LYS A 205 0.44 -27.77 1.98
N TYR A 206 0.10 -26.48 2.07
CA TYR A 206 -0.84 -25.95 3.06
C TYR A 206 -2.25 -25.67 2.52
N HIS A 207 -2.53 -26.11 1.28
CA HIS A 207 -3.80 -25.89 0.58
C HIS A 207 -5.03 -26.25 1.43
N ASN A 208 -4.99 -27.37 2.15
CA ASN A 208 -6.11 -27.79 2.99
C ASN A 208 -6.35 -26.84 4.17
N ASP A 209 -5.30 -26.32 4.81
CA ASP A 209 -5.44 -25.35 5.89
C ASP A 209 -5.94 -24.00 5.37
N ILE A 210 -5.56 -23.64 4.14
CA ILE A 210 -6.03 -22.43 3.44
C ILE A 210 -7.53 -22.54 3.10
N LEU A 211 -7.95 -23.63 2.44
CA LEU A 211 -9.36 -23.84 2.07
C LEU A 211 -10.29 -23.93 3.27
N ASN A 212 -9.81 -24.50 4.39
CA ASN A 212 -10.59 -24.60 5.62
C ASN A 212 -10.55 -23.33 6.48
N GLY A 213 -9.91 -22.25 6.01
CA GLY A 213 -9.81 -20.99 6.74
C GLY A 213 -8.98 -21.07 8.03
N LYS A 214 -8.07 -22.05 8.16
CA LYS A 214 -7.27 -22.28 9.37
C LYS A 214 -5.83 -21.79 9.26
N PHE A 215 -5.36 -21.44 8.06
CA PHE A 215 -3.98 -21.06 7.83
C PHE A 215 -3.51 -19.89 8.72
N HIS A 216 -4.28 -18.81 8.75
CA HIS A 216 -3.96 -17.59 9.53
C HIS A 216 -3.90 -17.79 11.05
N LEU A 217 -4.44 -18.90 11.57
CA LEU A 217 -4.38 -19.24 12.99
C LEU A 217 -3.00 -19.78 13.41
N LYS A 218 -2.21 -20.28 12.45
CA LYS A 218 -0.92 -20.93 12.69
C LYS A 218 0.24 -20.22 12.01
N HIS A 219 -0.04 -19.55 10.89
CA HIS A 219 0.96 -19.03 9.97
C HIS A 219 0.63 -17.60 9.57
N LYS A 220 1.67 -16.78 9.40
CA LYS A 220 1.55 -15.38 9.05
C LYS A 220 1.23 -15.19 7.56
N ASP A 221 2.10 -15.73 6.71
CA ASP A 221 2.04 -15.64 5.25
C ASP A 221 2.77 -16.84 4.62
N ILE A 222 2.68 -17.01 3.29
CA ILE A 222 3.31 -18.15 2.60
C ILE A 222 4.83 -18.01 2.55
N VAL A 223 5.32 -16.80 2.29
CA VAL A 223 6.76 -16.54 2.08
C VAL A 223 7.54 -16.88 3.35
N SER A 224 7.08 -16.42 4.51
CA SER A 224 7.68 -16.69 5.81
C SER A 224 7.65 -18.16 6.24
N LEU A 225 6.73 -18.95 5.68
CA LEU A 225 6.63 -20.39 5.94
C LEU A 225 7.47 -21.24 4.97
N SER A 226 7.88 -20.65 3.86
CA SER A 226 8.58 -21.30 2.76
C SER A 226 10.11 -21.22 2.94
N LYS A 227 10.87 -22.00 2.17
CA LYS A 227 12.35 -21.96 2.25
C LYS A 227 12.98 -20.64 1.78
N VAL A 228 12.20 -19.74 1.17
CA VAL A 228 12.71 -18.43 0.73
C VAL A 228 12.58 -17.34 1.79
N ASN A 229 12.14 -17.66 3.00
CA ASN A 229 12.05 -16.66 4.07
C ASN A 229 13.40 -15.97 4.35
N LEU A 230 14.47 -16.73 4.57
CA LEU A 230 15.82 -16.16 4.79
C LEU A 230 16.28 -15.28 3.62
N LEU A 231 15.99 -15.69 2.38
CA LEU A 231 16.32 -14.89 1.19
C LEU A 231 15.55 -13.57 1.19
N SER A 232 14.25 -13.61 1.51
CA SER A 232 13.41 -12.41 1.62
C SER A 232 13.89 -11.48 2.74
N GLU A 233 14.27 -12.02 3.90
CA GLU A 233 14.86 -11.26 5.00
C GLU A 233 16.17 -10.58 4.58
N ALA A 234 17.06 -11.31 3.89
CA ALA A 234 18.35 -10.78 3.44
C ALA A 234 18.20 -9.66 2.41
N LEU A 235 17.27 -9.81 1.46
CA LEU A 235 16.97 -8.78 0.45
C LEU A 235 16.36 -7.53 1.10
N ARG A 236 15.41 -7.69 2.03
CA ARG A 236 14.86 -6.56 2.79
C ARG A 236 15.92 -5.82 3.61
N GLU A 237 16.88 -6.55 4.19
CA GLU A 237 18.01 -5.94 4.91
C GLU A 237 18.91 -5.14 3.97
N PHE A 238 19.18 -5.66 2.76
CA PHE A 238 19.92 -4.94 1.72
C PHE A 238 19.20 -3.62 1.35
N ASP A 239 17.91 -3.67 1.05
CA ASP A 239 17.12 -2.49 0.70
C ASP A 239 17.02 -1.48 1.85
N PHE A 240 16.95 -1.97 3.09
CA PHE A 240 16.95 -1.10 4.27
C PHE A 240 18.28 -0.36 4.45
N ILE A 241 19.41 -1.04 4.25
CA ILE A 241 20.74 -0.45 4.42
C ILE A 241 21.03 0.57 3.31
N PHE A 242 20.78 0.20 2.05
CA PHE A 242 21.26 0.96 0.90
C PHE A 242 20.16 1.83 0.23
N GLY A 243 18.91 1.38 0.26
CA GLY A 243 17.76 2.10 -0.29
C GLY A 243 17.12 3.05 0.72
N TYR A 244 16.43 2.53 1.74
CA TYR A 244 15.54 3.33 2.60
C TYR A 244 16.27 4.32 3.52
N LYS A 245 17.51 4.02 3.94
CA LYS A 245 18.33 4.95 4.72
C LYS A 245 19.01 6.03 3.88
N ASN A 246 18.79 6.04 2.56
CA ASN A 246 19.39 7.02 1.70
C ASN A 246 18.83 8.43 1.99
N LYS A 247 19.73 9.39 2.18
CA LYS A 247 19.37 10.80 2.49
C LYS A 247 18.44 11.45 1.46
N GLU A 248 18.57 11.11 0.18
CA GLU A 248 17.70 11.68 -0.87
C GLU A 248 16.30 11.07 -0.82
N VAL A 249 16.18 9.78 -0.47
CA VAL A 249 14.89 9.12 -0.23
C VAL A 249 14.17 9.75 0.96
N LEU A 250 14.87 9.92 2.09
CA LEU A 250 14.30 10.57 3.27
C LEU A 250 13.86 12.02 3.02
N LYS A 251 14.61 12.76 2.20
CA LYS A 251 14.24 14.12 1.79
C LYS A 251 12.95 14.11 0.97
N LEU A 252 12.82 13.21 0.00
CA LEU A 252 11.62 13.06 -0.82
C LEU A 252 10.39 12.70 0.02
N GLU A 253 10.54 11.80 1.00
CA GLU A 253 9.45 11.44 1.93
C GLU A 253 8.99 12.63 2.76
N LEU A 254 9.93 13.45 3.26
CA LEU A 254 9.61 14.66 4.03
C LEU A 254 8.89 15.71 3.16
N GLU A 255 9.37 15.93 1.94
CA GLU A 255 8.71 16.82 0.99
C GLU A 255 7.29 16.33 0.67
N GLY A 256 7.12 15.04 0.38
CA GLY A 256 5.82 14.42 0.16
C GLY A 256 4.86 14.60 1.33
N TYR A 257 5.35 14.40 2.56
CA TYR A 257 4.58 14.65 3.78
C TYR A 257 4.08 16.10 3.86
N HIS A 258 4.93 17.08 3.57
CA HIS A 258 4.53 18.49 3.59
C HIS A 258 3.50 18.82 2.51
N TYR A 259 3.71 18.34 1.29
CA TYR A 259 2.77 18.58 0.20
C TYR A 259 1.39 17.99 0.50
N ILE A 260 1.33 16.76 1.03
CA ILE A 260 0.07 16.10 1.40
C ILE A 260 -0.68 16.91 2.48
N ASN A 261 0.00 17.29 3.56
CA ASN A 261 -0.64 18.03 4.67
C ASN A 261 -1.15 19.41 4.24
N ASN A 262 -0.32 20.20 3.54
CA ASN A 262 -0.73 21.52 3.08
C ASN A 262 -1.90 21.43 2.09
N LEU A 263 -1.87 20.44 1.19
CA LEU A 263 -2.95 20.25 0.23
C LEU A 263 -4.24 19.80 0.93
N MET A 264 -4.15 18.95 1.95
CA MET A 264 -5.31 18.58 2.76
C MET A 264 -5.97 19.81 3.39
N ASP A 265 -5.19 20.68 4.03
CA ASP A 265 -5.71 21.91 4.66
C ASP A 265 -6.41 22.81 3.64
N MET A 266 -5.81 22.98 2.46
CA MET A 266 -6.37 23.78 1.37
C MET A 266 -7.66 23.17 0.81
N LEU A 267 -7.69 21.88 0.51
CA LEU A 267 -8.89 21.22 -0.01
C LEU A 267 -10.01 21.17 1.04
N TRP A 268 -9.67 21.07 2.33
CA TRP A 268 -10.64 21.07 3.41
C TRP A 268 -11.48 22.35 3.44
N VAL A 269 -10.92 23.51 3.09
CA VAL A 269 -11.68 24.77 2.97
C VAL A 269 -12.81 24.67 1.94
N GLY A 270 -12.60 23.95 0.84
CA GLY A 270 -13.64 23.72 -0.17
C GLY A 270 -14.64 22.62 0.20
N ILE A 271 -14.21 21.62 0.97
CA ILE A 271 -15.02 20.44 1.30
C ILE A 271 -15.91 20.69 2.53
N TYR A 272 -15.35 21.21 3.60
CA TYR A 272 -16.04 21.32 4.88
C TYR A 272 -17.21 22.29 4.81
N GLY A 273 -18.36 21.85 5.32
CA GLY A 273 -19.60 22.61 5.30
C GLY A 273 -20.34 22.56 3.96
N ASN A 274 -19.77 21.95 2.91
CA ASN A 274 -20.45 21.82 1.63
C ASN A 274 -21.57 20.77 1.65
N GLY A 275 -21.51 19.80 2.58
CA GLY A 275 -22.59 18.85 2.77
C GLY A 275 -23.79 19.41 3.55
N ASN A 276 -23.64 20.56 4.22
CA ASN A 276 -24.68 21.21 5.01
C ASN A 276 -25.08 22.57 4.41
N LYS A 277 -26.12 22.57 3.56
CA LYS A 277 -26.63 23.78 2.89
C LYS A 277 -27.15 24.86 3.86
N GLU A 278 -27.45 24.53 5.10
CA GLU A 278 -27.98 25.45 6.10
C GLU A 278 -26.89 26.20 6.89
N ASN A 279 -25.67 25.67 6.98
CA ASN A 279 -24.55 26.33 7.66
C ASN A 279 -23.20 26.05 6.98
N PRO A 280 -22.96 26.64 5.80
CA PRO A 280 -21.73 26.45 5.03
C PRO A 280 -20.62 27.32 5.62
N GLN A 281 -20.06 26.89 6.74
CA GLN A 281 -18.86 27.52 7.29
C GLN A 281 -17.69 27.04 6.41
N TYR A 282 -17.00 27.99 5.77
CA TYR A 282 -15.80 27.87 4.91
C TYR A 282 -16.01 27.63 3.40
N SER A 283 -16.97 26.81 2.96
CA SER A 283 -17.16 26.54 1.52
C SER A 283 -17.59 27.75 0.68
N LYS A 284 -18.17 28.81 1.29
CA LYS A 284 -18.61 30.04 0.58
C LYS A 284 -17.51 31.07 0.27
N THR A 285 -16.26 30.68 0.39
CA THR A 285 -15.14 31.54 0.03
C THR A 285 -14.82 31.42 -1.46
N PHE A 286 -14.31 32.48 -2.10
CA PHE A 286 -13.86 32.38 -3.50
C PHE A 286 -12.83 31.26 -3.69
N PHE A 287 -11.88 31.15 -2.75
CA PHE A 287 -10.95 30.03 -2.70
C PHE A 287 -11.65 28.68 -2.48
N GLY A 288 -12.57 28.58 -1.51
CA GLY A 288 -13.29 27.33 -1.23
C GLY A 288 -14.09 26.82 -2.42
N ASP A 289 -14.82 27.70 -3.11
CA ASP A 289 -15.55 27.37 -4.34
C ASP A 289 -14.59 26.89 -5.45
N TYR A 290 -13.42 27.53 -5.56
CA TYR A 290 -12.39 27.12 -6.51
C TYR A 290 -11.81 25.75 -6.16
N ALA A 291 -11.34 25.57 -4.92
CA ALA A 291 -10.76 24.32 -4.41
C ALA A 291 -11.75 23.14 -4.55
N TYR A 292 -13.02 23.34 -4.21
CA TYR A 292 -14.05 22.30 -4.39
C TYR A 292 -14.23 21.90 -5.86
N LYS A 293 -14.23 22.87 -6.78
CA LYS A 293 -14.34 22.60 -8.23
C LYS A 293 -13.10 21.93 -8.81
N ARG A 294 -11.95 22.01 -8.14
CA ARG A 294 -10.73 21.25 -8.54
C ARG A 294 -10.81 19.77 -8.18
N LEU A 295 -11.72 19.37 -7.29
CA LEU A 295 -11.95 17.95 -6.98
C LEU A 295 -12.58 17.23 -8.17
N SER A 296 -12.12 15.99 -8.38
CA SER A 296 -12.64 15.10 -9.43
C SER A 296 -14.16 14.97 -9.35
N GLU A 297 -14.83 15.07 -10.50
CA GLU A 297 -16.28 14.96 -10.60
C GLU A 297 -16.79 13.60 -10.12
N ASN A 298 -15.99 12.54 -10.31
CA ASN A 298 -16.34 11.19 -9.84
C ASN A 298 -16.45 11.14 -8.31
N TYR A 299 -15.54 11.79 -7.59
CA TYR A 299 -15.55 11.83 -6.13
C TYR A 299 -16.68 12.73 -5.61
N ARG A 300 -16.86 13.89 -6.24
CA ARG A 300 -17.99 14.78 -5.94
C ARG A 300 -19.34 14.09 -6.17
N ARG A 301 -19.48 13.27 -7.20
CA ARG A 301 -20.71 12.49 -7.45
C ARG A 301 -21.04 11.54 -6.30
N VAL A 302 -20.05 10.85 -5.72
CA VAL A 302 -20.26 9.95 -4.56
C VAL A 302 -20.62 10.75 -3.31
N PHE A 303 -19.94 11.88 -3.09
CA PHE A 303 -20.23 12.80 -2.00
C PHE A 303 -21.64 13.43 -2.11
N GLU A 304 -22.03 13.92 -3.28
CA GLU A 304 -23.31 14.59 -3.53
C GLU A 304 -24.48 13.61 -3.71
N ASN A 305 -24.22 12.30 -3.74
CA ASN A 305 -25.25 11.29 -3.88
C ASN A 305 -26.26 11.37 -2.72
N LYS A 306 -27.54 11.56 -3.06
CA LYS A 306 -28.65 11.66 -2.11
C LYS A 306 -28.99 10.32 -1.45
N ASP A 307 -28.65 9.21 -2.10
CA ASP A 307 -28.86 7.87 -1.55
C ASP A 307 -27.75 7.47 -0.57
N ASN A 308 -26.66 8.25 -0.50
CA ASN A 308 -25.60 8.06 0.48
C ASN A 308 -26.04 8.61 1.85
N ASN A 309 -26.50 7.69 2.70
CA ASN A 309 -27.03 7.94 4.04
C ASN A 309 -25.96 8.08 5.14
N LEU A 310 -24.67 8.15 4.78
CA LEU A 310 -23.60 8.38 5.74
C LEU A 310 -23.70 9.80 6.32
N PRO A 311 -23.26 10.02 7.57
CA PRO A 311 -23.23 11.36 8.16
C PRO A 311 -22.45 12.34 7.28
N ILE A 312 -22.92 13.59 7.16
CA ILE A 312 -22.31 14.62 6.31
C ILE A 312 -20.80 14.72 6.57
N LEU A 313 -20.39 14.81 7.84
CA LEU A 313 -18.99 14.94 8.21
C LEU A 313 -18.15 13.71 7.78
N TYR A 314 -18.73 12.50 7.82
CA TYR A 314 -18.05 11.30 7.30
C TYR A 314 -17.80 11.44 5.80
N LYS A 315 -18.84 11.86 5.05
CA LYS A 315 -18.74 12.07 3.59
C LYS A 315 -17.70 13.13 3.25
N GLU A 316 -17.59 14.19 4.06
CA GLU A 316 -16.57 15.23 3.89
C GLU A 316 -15.15 14.69 4.09
N PHE A 317 -14.91 13.92 5.17
CA PHE A 317 -13.62 13.27 5.37
C PHE A 317 -13.29 12.24 4.28
N GLN A 318 -14.28 11.47 3.83
CA GLN A 318 -14.12 10.50 2.76
C GLN A 318 -13.76 11.18 1.44
N LEU A 319 -14.45 12.26 1.07
CA LEU A 319 -14.14 13.04 -0.12
C LEU A 319 -12.70 13.59 -0.08
N LEU A 320 -12.23 14.05 1.08
CA LEU A 320 -10.85 14.51 1.23
C LEU A 320 -9.86 13.36 1.06
N ALA A 321 -10.11 12.22 1.71
CA ALA A 321 -9.26 11.03 1.61
C ALA A 321 -9.20 10.48 0.18
N ASP A 322 -10.34 10.40 -0.51
CA ASP A 322 -10.44 9.98 -1.91
C ASP A 322 -9.68 10.95 -2.83
N ALA A 323 -9.82 12.25 -2.59
CA ALA A 323 -9.13 13.26 -3.37
C ALA A 323 -7.62 13.10 -3.26
N ILE A 324 -7.07 13.04 -2.04
CA ILE A 324 -5.63 12.96 -1.81
C ILE A 324 -5.05 11.63 -2.28
N SER A 325 -5.65 10.51 -1.86
CA SER A 325 -5.14 9.17 -2.19
C SER A 325 -5.27 8.82 -3.68
N GLY A 326 -6.15 9.49 -4.41
CA GLY A 326 -6.31 9.32 -5.85
C GLY A 326 -5.34 10.12 -6.73
N MET A 327 -4.44 10.93 -6.15
CA MET A 327 -3.48 11.74 -6.91
C MET A 327 -2.19 10.97 -7.18
N THR A 328 -1.58 11.24 -8.34
CA THR A 328 -0.17 10.93 -8.56
C THR A 328 0.70 12.02 -7.92
N ASP A 329 1.94 11.70 -7.56
CA ASP A 329 2.89 12.64 -6.94
C ASP A 329 3.04 13.94 -7.75
N SER A 330 3.20 13.82 -9.08
CA SER A 330 3.33 14.99 -9.95
C SER A 330 2.07 15.86 -9.97
N TYR A 331 0.89 15.23 -9.94
CA TYR A 331 -0.37 15.98 -9.91
C TYR A 331 -0.59 16.64 -8.55
N LEU A 332 -0.25 15.95 -7.46
CA LEU A 332 -0.32 16.47 -6.10
C LEU A 332 0.54 17.74 -5.95
N ILE A 333 1.79 17.69 -6.40
CA ILE A 333 2.71 18.85 -6.40
C ILE A 333 2.14 19.98 -7.27
N SER A 334 1.67 19.65 -8.48
CA SER A 334 1.09 20.64 -9.39
C SER A 334 -0.11 21.35 -8.78
N LEU A 335 -1.04 20.61 -8.19
CA LEU A 335 -2.25 21.17 -7.58
C LEU A 335 -1.92 21.96 -6.30
N HIS A 336 -0.99 21.47 -5.47
CA HIS A 336 -0.51 22.22 -4.32
C HIS A 336 0.05 23.58 -4.75
N ASN A 337 0.93 23.61 -5.75
CA ASN A 337 1.56 24.85 -6.23
C ASN A 337 0.58 25.80 -6.92
N GLU A 338 -0.49 25.27 -7.51
CA GLU A 338 -1.62 26.03 -8.03
C GLU A 338 -2.43 26.70 -6.90
N LEU A 339 -2.75 25.95 -5.83
CA LEU A 339 -3.63 26.40 -4.76
C LEU A 339 -2.95 27.28 -3.72
N LYS A 340 -1.68 27.00 -3.37
CA LYS A 340 -0.97 27.71 -2.28
C LYS A 340 -0.99 29.24 -2.42
N PRO A 341 -0.61 29.86 -3.57
CA PRO A 341 -0.63 31.32 -3.67
C PRO A 341 -2.04 31.92 -3.54
N LEU A 342 -3.07 31.22 -4.03
CA LEU A 342 -4.47 31.65 -3.92
C LEU A 342 -4.98 31.56 -2.48
N TYR A 343 -4.58 30.49 -1.78
CA TYR A 343 -4.87 30.30 -0.37
C TYR A 343 -4.24 31.41 0.48
N ASP A 344 -2.96 31.70 0.26
CA ASP A 344 -2.18 32.66 1.05
C ASP A 344 -2.70 34.09 0.89
N GLU A 345 -3.07 34.46 -0.34
CA GLU A 345 -3.68 35.75 -0.62
C GLU A 345 -4.97 35.96 0.18
N GLN A 346 -5.79 34.91 0.29
CA GLN A 346 -7.08 35.01 0.94
C GLN A 346 -7.01 34.85 2.48
N PHE A 347 -6.11 34.01 2.99
CA PHE A 347 -6.10 33.61 4.41
C PHE A 347 -4.85 34.04 5.18
N GLU A 348 -3.65 34.10 4.57
CA GLU A 348 -2.41 34.42 5.29
C GLU A 348 -2.15 35.94 5.39
N LYS A 349 -2.63 36.76 4.44
CA LYS A 349 -2.44 38.23 4.45
C LYS A 349 -3.15 38.99 5.58
N LYS A 350 -3.96 38.34 6.43
CA LYS A 350 -4.63 39.00 7.58
C LYS A 350 -3.75 39.13 8.84
N THR A 351 -2.55 38.54 8.86
CA THR A 351 -1.68 38.55 10.06
C THR A 351 -0.65 39.70 10.06
N ALA A 352 -0.48 40.42 8.95
CA ALA A 352 0.59 41.43 8.79
C ALA A 352 0.16 42.90 9.04
N LEU A 353 -1.02 43.17 9.61
CA LEU A 353 -1.55 44.53 9.83
C LEU A 353 -1.83 44.85 11.31
N VAL A 354 -0.95 44.40 12.22
CA VAL A 354 -0.89 44.92 13.60
C VAL A 354 0.55 45.25 13.98
N ILE A 355 1.18 46.16 13.23
CA ILE A 355 2.24 47.01 13.75
C ILE A 355 2.09 48.38 13.06
N TYR A 356 1.39 49.31 13.71
CA TYR A 356 1.70 50.74 13.71
C TYR A 356 1.11 51.37 14.96
#